data_AF-A0A9Q0LN22-F1
#
_entry.id   AF-A0A9Q0LN22-F1
#
_cell.length_a   1.000
_cell.length_b   1.000
_cell.length_c   1.000
_cell.angle_alpha   90.00
_cell.angle_beta   90.00
_cell.angle_gamma   90.00
#
_symmetry.space_group_name_H-M   'P 1'
#
loop_
_entity.id
_entity.type
_entity.pdbx_description
1 polymer ?
#
loop_
_entity_poly.entity_id
_entity_poly.type
_entity_poly.pdbx_seq_one_letter_code
_entity_poly.pdbx_strand_id
1 'polypeptide(L)'
;MSLLDSIFNLIDANNKKFQAKKPTNLQVRQNEERLKLMEQNLKRKEEEKKREMDNFRKQMEKEIYEFVQRMKEYEEKENQKEEKEKENQENQEKEEKEEKEKEKEEKEKEENENQKEKEEKEEKEEKENQINQINIQKQIFEYEFPPMEDLKRLIIRQIADSFGLESKTFGNEVFERFIVIFKPGIEPTAFERFPYEKEKMLLKQIRRQKQTNYPISHLKMRKHKQIETQQSIPIDNSELITLNKTKRDLRTVEQILREKKMIKIKKKAQNQNENQKQKQNQNQN
;
A
#
# COMPACT_ATOMS: atom_id res chain seq x y z
N MET A 1 -11.93 68.54 -27.37
CA MET A 1 -12.59 67.23 -27.16
C MET A 1 -12.03 66.63 -25.88
N SER A 2 -12.89 66.18 -24.97
CA SER A 2 -12.45 65.56 -23.73
C SER A 2 -11.96 64.13 -23.98
N LEU A 3 -11.08 63.62 -23.11
CA LEU A 3 -10.58 62.25 -23.20
C LEU A 3 -11.74 61.22 -23.16
N LEU A 4 -12.83 61.57 -22.48
CA LEU A 4 -14.06 60.77 -22.39
C LEU A 4 -14.77 60.67 -23.74
N ASP A 5 -14.83 61.76 -24.52
CA ASP A 5 -15.44 61.74 -25.86
C ASP A 5 -14.67 60.83 -26.82
N SER A 6 -13.34 60.74 -26.67
CA SER A 6 -12.51 59.84 -27.48
C SER A 6 -12.70 58.37 -27.10
N ILE A 7 -12.95 58.07 -25.82
CA ILE A 7 -13.23 56.71 -25.35
C ILE A 7 -14.63 56.27 -25.83
N PHE A 8 -15.64 57.12 -25.73
CA PHE A 8 -16.99 56.82 -26.21
C PHE A 8 -17.02 56.56 -27.73
N ASN A 9 -16.30 57.36 -28.52
CA ASN A 9 -16.21 57.14 -29.97
C ASN A 9 -15.47 55.83 -30.33
N LEU A 10 -14.49 55.41 -29.53
CA LEU A 10 -13.80 54.12 -29.72
C LEU A 10 -14.68 52.92 -29.35
N ILE A 11 -15.50 53.04 -28.30
CA ILE A 11 -16.48 52.03 -27.92
C ILE A 11 -17.56 51.91 -28.99
N ASP A 12 -18.09 53.02 -29.51
CA ASP A 12 -19.10 53.00 -30.57
C ASP A 12 -18.56 52.51 -31.92
N ALA A 13 -17.31 52.84 -32.25
CA ALA A 13 -16.66 52.33 -33.46
C ALA A 13 -16.41 50.81 -33.40
N ASN A 14 -16.05 50.29 -32.23
CA ASN A 14 -15.92 48.85 -32.01
C ASN A 14 -17.29 48.16 -31.98
N ASN A 15 -18.30 48.73 -31.33
CA ASN A 15 -19.66 48.19 -31.33
C ASN A 15 -20.30 48.16 -32.72
N LYS A 16 -20.00 49.14 -33.60
CA LYS A 16 -20.43 49.09 -35.01
C LYS A 16 -19.73 48.01 -35.82
N LYS A 17 -18.45 47.70 -35.54
CA LYS A 17 -17.74 46.56 -36.15
C LYS A 17 -18.23 45.20 -35.62
N PHE A 18 -18.84 45.20 -34.43
CA PHE A 18 -19.50 44.03 -33.81
C PHE A 18 -21.02 44.03 -33.99
N GLN A 19 -21.57 44.73 -35.00
CA GLN A 19 -22.91 44.39 -35.51
C GLN A 19 -22.83 42.99 -36.14
N ALA A 20 -22.89 41.98 -35.29
CA ALA A 20 -22.89 40.58 -35.65
C ALA A 20 -24.01 40.39 -36.68
N LYS A 21 -23.62 40.06 -37.91
CA LYS A 21 -24.57 39.64 -38.94
C LYS A 21 -25.44 38.57 -38.28
N LYS A 22 -26.75 38.85 -38.15
CA LYS A 22 -27.69 37.89 -37.57
C LYS A 22 -27.50 36.56 -38.33
N PRO A 23 -27.32 35.43 -37.63
CA PRO A 23 -27.15 34.15 -38.29
C PRO A 23 -28.35 33.91 -39.19
N THR A 24 -28.11 33.38 -40.39
CA THR A 24 -29.21 33.06 -41.31
C THR A 24 -30.06 31.92 -40.74
N ASN A 25 -31.34 31.83 -41.11
CA ASN A 25 -32.21 30.72 -40.66
C ASN A 25 -31.60 29.34 -40.94
N LEU A 26 -30.84 29.20 -42.03
CA LEU A 26 -30.10 27.98 -42.36
C LEU A 26 -28.98 27.70 -41.35
N GLN A 27 -28.21 28.71 -40.95
CA GLN A 27 -27.16 28.57 -39.94
C GLN A 27 -27.73 28.21 -38.56
N VAL A 28 -28.87 28.79 -38.19
CA VAL A 28 -29.56 28.44 -36.93
C VAL A 28 -29.96 26.97 -36.94
N ARG A 29 -30.61 26.50 -38.01
CA ARG A 29 -31.01 25.09 -38.15
C ARG A 29 -29.82 24.13 -38.12
N GLN A 30 -28.72 24.47 -38.80
CA GLN A 30 -27.48 23.67 -38.76
C GLN A 30 -26.87 23.60 -37.36
N ASN A 31 -26.91 24.71 -36.62
CA ASN A 31 -26.43 24.75 -35.23
C ASN A 31 -27.32 23.92 -34.30
N GLU A 32 -28.65 23.97 -34.47
CA GLU A 32 -29.60 23.13 -33.73
C GLU A 32 -29.38 21.63 -34.01
N GLU A 33 -29.20 21.25 -35.27
CA GLU A 33 -28.91 19.86 -35.65
C GLU A 33 -27.57 19.39 -35.06
N ARG A 34 -26.54 20.24 -35.08
CA ARG A 34 -25.24 19.97 -34.45
C ARG A 34 -25.36 19.82 -32.93
N LEU A 35 -26.16 20.67 -32.28
CA LEU A 35 -26.39 20.60 -30.84
C LEU A 35 -27.11 19.31 -30.46
N LYS A 36 -28.19 18.95 -31.19
CA LYS A 36 -28.90 17.67 -31.00
C LYS A 36 -27.98 16.46 -31.16
N LEU A 37 -27.10 16.48 -32.17
CA LEU A 37 -26.12 15.42 -32.36
C LEU A 37 -25.12 15.35 -31.19
N MET A 38 -24.66 16.50 -30.70
CA MET A 38 -23.78 16.56 -29.53
C MET A 38 -24.45 16.02 -28.27
N GLU A 39 -25.71 16.39 -28.01
CA GLU A 39 -26.51 15.87 -26.90
C GLU A 39 -26.73 14.36 -26.99
N GLN A 40 -27.04 13.83 -28.18
CA GLN A 40 -27.18 12.39 -28.39
C GLN A 40 -25.86 11.65 -28.12
N ASN A 41 -24.73 12.21 -28.57
CA ASN A 41 -23.42 11.62 -28.31
C ASN A 41 -23.05 11.65 -26.82
N LEU A 42 -23.42 12.71 -26.09
CA LEU A 42 -23.23 12.78 -24.64
C LEU A 42 -24.08 11.71 -23.93
N LYS A 43 -25.36 11.57 -24.29
CA LYS A 43 -26.24 10.52 -23.74
C LYS A 43 -25.69 9.11 -23.97
N ARG A 44 -25.21 8.82 -25.19
CA ARG A 44 -24.58 7.52 -25.50
C ARG A 44 -23.35 7.26 -24.64
N LYS A 45 -22.49 8.27 -24.45
CA LYS A 45 -21.31 8.17 -23.58
C LYS A 45 -21.67 7.96 -22.11
N GLU A 46 -22.74 8.60 -21.64
CA GLU A 46 -23.25 8.41 -20.28
C GLU A 46 -23.80 7.00 -20.08
N GLU A 47 -24.58 6.49 -21.03
CA GLU A 47 -25.09 5.12 -21.01
C GLU A 47 -23.97 4.07 -21.07
N GLU A 48 -22.94 4.31 -21.90
CA GLU A 48 -21.76 3.45 -22.01
C GLU A 48 -21.01 3.40 -20.68
N LYS A 49 -20.71 4.55 -20.07
CA LYS A 49 -20.11 4.63 -18.73
C LYS A 49 -20.97 3.92 -17.69
N LYS A 50 -22.30 4.06 -17.75
CA LYS A 50 -23.21 3.37 -16.82
C LYS A 50 -23.07 1.85 -16.94
N ARG A 51 -23.06 1.31 -18.17
CA ARG A 51 -22.85 -0.13 -18.43
C ARG A 51 -21.48 -0.61 -17.95
N GLU A 52 -20.43 0.19 -18.17
CA GLU A 52 -19.09 -0.12 -17.66
C GLU A 52 -19.07 -0.22 -16.13
N MET A 53 -19.72 0.72 -15.43
CA MET A 53 -19.80 0.71 -13.98
C MET A 53 -20.65 -0.45 -13.44
N ASP A 54 -21.74 -0.81 -14.12
CA ASP A 54 -22.56 -1.97 -13.77
C ASP A 54 -21.79 -3.28 -13.95
N ASN A 55 -21.02 -3.41 -15.03
CA ASN A 55 -20.16 -4.58 -15.26
C ASN A 55 -19.04 -4.66 -14.22
N PHE A 56 -18.41 -3.53 -13.89
CA PHE A 56 -17.41 -3.46 -12.83
C PHE A 56 -18.01 -3.87 -11.48
N ARG A 57 -19.19 -3.36 -11.13
CA ARG A 57 -19.91 -3.74 -9.91
C ARG A 57 -20.14 -5.25 -9.83
N LYS A 58 -20.63 -5.87 -10.90
CA LYS A 58 -20.86 -7.33 -10.94
C LYS A 58 -19.57 -8.13 -10.77
N GLN A 59 -18.47 -7.68 -11.39
CA GLN A 59 -17.17 -8.30 -11.21
C GLN A 59 -16.71 -8.22 -9.75
N MET A 60 -16.83 -7.04 -9.14
CA MET A 60 -16.46 -6.81 -7.75
C MET A 60 -17.32 -7.62 -6.77
N GLU A 61 -18.63 -7.70 -7.00
CA GLU A 61 -19.54 -8.55 -6.22
C GLU A 61 -19.11 -10.02 -6.26
N LYS A 62 -18.69 -10.51 -7.44
CA LYS A 62 -18.16 -11.86 -7.59
C LYS A 62 -16.84 -12.07 -6.84
N GLU A 63 -15.88 -11.17 -7.00
CA GLU A 63 -14.57 -11.26 -6.32
C GLU A 63 -14.71 -11.20 -4.79
N ILE A 64 -15.56 -10.32 -4.28
CA ILE A 64 -15.83 -10.20 -2.84
C ILE A 64 -16.57 -11.45 -2.33
N TYR A 65 -17.53 -11.98 -3.09
CA TYR A 65 -18.19 -13.23 -2.73
C TYR A 65 -17.20 -14.40 -2.63
N GLU A 66 -16.32 -14.57 -3.61
CA GLU A 66 -15.26 -15.60 -3.58
C GLU A 66 -14.29 -15.39 -2.41
N PHE A 67 -13.99 -14.14 -2.05
CA PHE A 67 -13.20 -13.83 -0.85
C PHE A 67 -13.92 -14.25 0.44
N VAL A 68 -15.20 -13.93 0.59
CA VAL A 68 -16.01 -14.33 1.76
C VAL A 68 -16.11 -15.86 1.87
N GLN A 69 -16.24 -16.59 0.76
CA GLN A 69 -16.25 -18.05 0.79
C GLN A 69 -14.91 -18.62 1.26
N ARG A 70 -13.79 -18.10 0.75
CA ARG A 70 -12.46 -18.49 1.24
C ARG A 70 -12.31 -18.24 2.74
N MET A 71 -12.78 -17.08 3.23
CA MET A 71 -12.77 -16.76 4.65
C MET A 71 -13.53 -17.80 5.50
N LYS A 72 -14.72 -18.22 5.05
CA LYS A 72 -15.50 -19.26 5.74
C LYS A 72 -14.79 -20.62 5.72
N GLU A 73 -14.24 -21.03 4.59
CA GLU A 73 -13.46 -22.28 4.49
C GLU A 73 -12.25 -22.27 5.42
N TYR A 74 -11.61 -21.11 5.62
CA TYR A 74 -10.52 -20.96 6.58
C TYR A 74 -11.01 -21.10 8.02
N GLU A 75 -12.11 -20.45 8.39
CA GLU A 75 -12.71 -20.57 9.73
C GLU A 75 -13.10 -22.03 10.04
N GLU A 76 -13.67 -22.76 9.06
CA GLU A 76 -14.01 -24.17 9.22
C GLU A 76 -12.77 -25.05 9.43
N LYS A 77 -11.68 -24.81 8.67
CA LYS A 77 -10.42 -25.54 8.84
C LYS A 77 -9.75 -25.25 10.17
N GLU A 78 -9.86 -24.02 10.66
CA GLU A 78 -9.34 -23.62 11.96
C GLU A 78 -10.10 -24.31 13.09
N ASN A 79 -11.43 -24.31 13.06
CA ASN A 79 -12.27 -25.04 14.01
C ASN A 79 -11.95 -26.55 14.02
N GLN A 80 -11.78 -27.16 12.84
CA GLN A 80 -11.39 -28.57 12.74
C GLN A 80 -10.00 -28.84 13.32
N LYS A 81 -9.08 -27.88 13.22
CA LYS A 81 -7.74 -27.99 13.80
C LYS A 81 -7.80 -27.91 15.32
N GLU A 82 -8.58 -26.97 15.86
CA GLU A 82 -8.80 -26.84 17.30
C GLU A 82 -9.48 -28.09 17.90
N GLU A 83 -10.44 -28.69 17.20
CA GLU A 83 -11.09 -29.94 17.61
C GLU A 83 -10.08 -31.10 17.69
N LYS A 84 -9.20 -31.24 16.69
CA LYS A 84 -8.13 -32.26 16.70
C LYS A 84 -7.10 -32.02 17.79
N GLU A 85 -6.77 -30.75 18.07
CA GLU A 85 -5.87 -30.40 19.17
C GLU A 85 -6.47 -30.76 20.53
N LYS A 86 -7.78 -30.52 20.74
CA LYS A 86 -8.49 -30.94 21.95
C LYS A 86 -8.56 -32.46 22.09
N GLU A 87 -8.87 -33.18 21.01
CA GLU A 87 -8.89 -34.65 21.02
C GLU A 87 -7.52 -35.23 21.36
N ASN A 88 -6.44 -34.67 20.80
CA ASN A 88 -5.07 -35.08 21.13
C ASN A 88 -4.72 -34.79 22.60
N GLN A 89 -5.12 -33.63 23.14
CA GLN A 89 -4.92 -33.31 24.56
C GLN A 89 -5.68 -34.28 25.47
N GLU A 90 -6.94 -34.60 25.16
CA GLU A 90 -7.72 -35.58 25.93
C GLU A 90 -7.12 -36.99 25.89
N ASN A 91 -6.57 -37.40 24.75
CA ASN A 91 -5.89 -38.69 24.62
C ASN A 91 -4.57 -38.70 25.42
N GLN A 92 -3.77 -37.63 25.38
CA GLN A 92 -2.57 -37.50 26.20
C GLN A 92 -2.90 -37.53 27.71
N GLU A 93 -3.95 -36.85 28.16
CA GLU A 93 -4.37 -36.90 29.57
C GLU A 93 -4.84 -38.30 30.01
N LYS A 94 -5.42 -39.09 29.10
CA LYS A 94 -5.79 -40.49 29.38
C LYS A 94 -4.56 -41.38 29.48
N GLU A 95 -3.61 -41.25 28.54
CA GLU A 95 -2.35 -41.99 28.57
C GLU A 95 -1.54 -41.68 29.84
N GLU A 96 -1.43 -40.41 30.22
CA GLU A 96 -0.76 -40.01 31.48
C GLU A 96 -1.45 -40.57 32.73
N LYS A 97 -2.79 -40.70 32.74
CA LYS A 97 -3.52 -41.27 33.88
C LYS A 97 -3.29 -42.77 33.99
N GLU A 98 -3.33 -43.49 32.87
CA GLU A 98 -3.02 -44.93 32.82
C GLU A 98 -1.56 -45.20 33.21
N GLU A 99 -0.63 -44.35 32.77
CA GLU A 99 0.78 -44.46 33.12
C GLU A 99 1.00 -44.15 34.60
N LYS A 100 0.37 -43.11 35.17
CA LYS A 100 0.42 -42.83 36.62
C LYS A 100 -0.20 -43.93 37.48
N GLU A 101 -1.20 -44.66 36.98
CA GLU A 101 -1.74 -45.84 37.66
C GLU A 101 -0.75 -47.00 37.67
N LYS A 102 -0.16 -47.33 36.51
CA LYS A 102 0.91 -48.35 36.41
C LYS A 102 2.15 -47.97 37.22
N GLU A 103 2.53 -46.70 37.18
CA GLU A 103 3.69 -46.16 37.89
C GLU A 103 3.42 -46.02 39.39
N LYS A 104 2.16 -45.92 39.87
CA LYS A 104 1.86 -46.08 41.30
C LYS A 104 1.98 -47.53 41.76
N GLU A 105 1.64 -48.49 40.89
CA GLU A 105 1.89 -49.92 41.15
C GLU A 105 3.40 -50.27 41.09
N GLU A 106 4.22 -49.49 40.37
CA GLU A 106 5.69 -49.65 40.29
C GLU A 106 6.51 -48.75 41.24
N LYS A 107 6.06 -47.55 41.61
CA LYS A 107 6.72 -46.65 42.59
C LYS A 107 6.59 -47.11 44.03
N GLU A 108 5.72 -48.08 44.31
CA GLU A 108 5.84 -48.88 45.54
C GLU A 108 7.10 -49.76 45.55
N LYS A 109 7.81 -49.89 44.42
CA LYS A 109 9.03 -50.69 44.25
C LYS A 109 10.32 -49.89 44.03
N GLU A 110 10.29 -48.63 43.61
CA GLU A 110 11.50 -47.85 43.27
C GLU A 110 11.47 -46.39 43.79
N GLU A 111 11.90 -46.19 45.03
CA GLU A 111 12.29 -44.92 45.65
C GLU A 111 13.63 -44.34 45.10
N ASN A 112 14.17 -44.90 44.00
CA ASN A 112 15.53 -44.65 43.54
C ASN A 112 15.60 -43.97 42.16
N GLU A 113 16.53 -43.02 42.05
CA GLU A 113 17.15 -42.52 40.80
C GLU A 113 16.47 -41.37 40.02
N ASN A 114 16.52 -40.16 40.60
CA ASN A 114 17.24 -38.94 40.14
C ASN A 114 17.56 -38.65 38.64
N GLN A 115 17.01 -39.35 37.66
CA GLN A 115 17.22 -39.09 36.23
C GLN A 115 16.09 -38.30 35.54
N LYS A 116 14.89 -38.25 36.14
CA LYS A 116 13.68 -37.66 35.52
C LYS A 116 13.70 -36.13 35.34
N GLU A 117 14.56 -35.41 36.05
CA GLU A 117 14.55 -33.93 36.04
C GLU A 117 15.21 -33.30 34.79
N LYS A 118 15.95 -34.08 33.98
CA LYS A 118 16.59 -33.59 32.75
C LYS A 118 15.75 -33.78 31.49
N GLU A 119 14.96 -34.84 31.43
CA GLU A 119 14.11 -35.13 30.26
C GLU A 119 12.89 -34.20 30.20
N GLU A 120 12.34 -33.77 31.35
CA GLU A 120 11.22 -32.81 31.42
C GLU A 120 11.54 -31.41 30.85
N LYS A 121 12.81 -30.99 30.81
CA LYS A 121 13.18 -29.64 30.33
C LYS A 121 13.32 -29.56 28.81
N GLU A 122 13.80 -30.62 28.16
CA GLU A 122 13.96 -30.65 26.70
C GLU A 122 12.61 -30.76 25.99
N GLU A 123 11.66 -31.49 26.57
CA GLU A 123 10.30 -31.64 26.00
C GLU A 123 9.48 -30.35 26.05
N LYS A 124 9.74 -29.49 27.04
CA LYS A 124 9.05 -28.19 27.20
C LYS A 124 9.50 -27.16 26.16
N GLU A 125 10.79 -27.18 25.81
CA GLU A 125 11.39 -26.26 24.84
C GLU A 125 11.00 -26.64 23.39
N GLU A 126 10.75 -27.92 23.11
CA GLU A 126 10.26 -28.38 21.81
C GLU A 126 8.79 -27.97 21.57
N LYS A 127 7.95 -28.02 22.62
CA LYS A 127 6.53 -27.60 22.58
C LYS A 127 6.37 -26.08 22.40
N GLU A 128 7.19 -25.26 23.05
CA GLU A 128 7.16 -23.79 22.86
C GLU A 128 7.55 -23.38 21.43
N ASN A 129 8.48 -24.10 20.79
CA ASN A 129 8.88 -23.84 19.42
C ASN A 129 7.80 -24.23 18.39
N GLN A 130 6.98 -25.26 18.65
CA GLN A 130 5.84 -25.62 17.80
C GLN A 130 4.71 -24.58 17.88
N ILE A 131 4.41 -24.06 19.07
CA ILE A 131 3.39 -23.01 19.28
C ILE A 131 3.81 -21.70 18.56
N ASN A 132 5.09 -21.34 18.62
CA ASN A 132 5.60 -20.15 17.94
C ASN A 132 5.61 -20.27 16.41
N GLN A 133 5.64 -21.48 15.84
CA GLN A 133 5.51 -21.68 14.39
C GLN A 133 4.07 -21.58 13.90
N ILE A 134 3.08 -21.90 14.74
CA ILE A 134 1.65 -21.79 14.40
C ILE A 134 1.21 -20.32 14.30
N ASN A 135 1.74 -19.43 15.16
CA ASN A 135 1.45 -17.99 15.13
C ASN A 135 2.01 -17.23 13.92
N ILE A 136 2.87 -17.85 13.10
CA ILE A 136 3.49 -17.21 11.92
C ILE A 136 2.66 -17.41 10.64
N GLN A 137 1.63 -18.26 10.65
CA GLN A 137 0.65 -18.33 9.56
C GLN A 137 -0.31 -17.13 9.66
N LYS A 138 0.15 -15.96 9.19
CA LYS A 138 -0.70 -14.81 8.88
C LYS A 138 -1.80 -15.24 7.90
N GLN A 139 -2.94 -15.64 8.47
CA GLN A 139 -4.20 -15.79 7.77
C GLN A 139 -4.50 -14.49 7.02
N ILE A 140 -4.90 -14.62 5.75
CA ILE A 140 -5.20 -13.49 4.87
C ILE A 140 -6.56 -12.92 5.30
N PHE A 141 -6.56 -12.12 6.36
CA PHE A 141 -7.73 -11.36 6.81
C PHE A 141 -7.96 -10.09 6.01
N GLU A 142 -7.05 -9.78 5.08
CA GLU A 142 -7.01 -8.53 4.35
C GLU A 142 -6.95 -8.79 2.84
N TYR A 143 -7.80 -8.09 2.10
CA TYR A 143 -7.75 -8.06 0.64
C TYR A 143 -7.47 -6.63 0.17
N GLU A 144 -6.32 -6.43 -0.47
CA GLU A 144 -5.90 -5.14 -1.03
C GLU A 144 -6.29 -5.04 -2.51
N PHE A 145 -7.07 -4.01 -2.83
CA PHE A 145 -7.35 -3.65 -4.21
C PHE A 145 -6.31 -2.68 -4.75
N PRO A 146 -6.02 -2.70 -6.07
CA PRO A 146 -5.11 -1.73 -6.67
C PRO A 146 -5.64 -0.29 -6.58
N PRO A 147 -4.78 0.73 -6.72
CA PRO A 147 -5.22 2.11 -6.84
C PRO A 147 -6.22 2.30 -7.99
N MET A 148 -7.30 3.04 -7.75
CA MET A 148 -8.38 3.23 -8.72
C MET A 148 -9.03 4.62 -8.63
N GLU A 149 -10.16 4.85 -9.28
CA GLU A 149 -10.91 6.11 -9.18
C GLU A 149 -11.83 6.14 -7.95
N ASP A 150 -12.22 7.35 -7.51
CA ASP A 150 -13.10 7.53 -6.34
C ASP A 150 -14.43 6.78 -6.47
N LEU A 151 -15.04 6.80 -7.65
CA LEU A 151 -16.32 6.12 -7.89
C LEU A 151 -16.19 4.59 -7.75
N LYS A 152 -15.10 4.01 -8.25
CA LYS A 152 -14.84 2.57 -8.13
C LYS A 152 -14.59 2.18 -6.68
N ARG A 153 -13.80 2.97 -5.93
CA ARG A 153 -13.59 2.76 -4.49
C ARG A 153 -14.89 2.84 -3.70
N LEU A 154 -15.76 3.79 -4.03
CA LEU A 154 -17.05 3.94 -3.38
C LEU A 154 -17.93 2.70 -3.58
N ILE A 155 -17.96 2.14 -4.80
CA ILE A 155 -18.69 0.90 -5.09
C ILE A 155 -18.12 -0.27 -4.28
N ILE A 156 -16.80 -0.42 -4.24
CA ILE A 156 -16.16 -1.49 -3.45
C ILE A 156 -16.54 -1.35 -1.97
N ARG A 157 -16.50 -0.14 -1.41
CA ARG A 157 -16.93 0.12 -0.03
C ARG A 157 -18.38 -0.29 0.20
N GLN A 158 -19.30 0.16 -0.67
CA GLN A 158 -20.72 -0.19 -0.54
C GLN A 158 -20.97 -1.70 -0.61
N ILE A 159 -20.25 -2.40 -1.49
CA ILE A 159 -20.33 -3.87 -1.57
C ILE A 159 -19.75 -4.47 -0.28
N ALA A 160 -18.55 -4.06 0.15
CA ALA A 160 -17.93 -4.54 1.38
C ALA A 160 -18.86 -4.40 2.59
N ASP A 161 -19.45 -3.22 2.77
CA ASP A 161 -20.39 -2.92 3.85
C ASP A 161 -21.63 -3.84 3.78
N SER A 162 -22.13 -4.15 2.57
CA SER A 162 -23.26 -5.07 2.39
C SER A 162 -22.95 -6.53 2.76
N PHE A 163 -21.67 -6.91 2.72
CA PHE A 163 -21.17 -8.21 3.19
C PHE A 163 -20.72 -8.19 4.66
N GLY A 164 -20.87 -7.07 5.36
CA GLY A 164 -20.45 -6.91 6.76
C GLY A 164 -18.92 -6.86 6.94
N LEU A 165 -18.19 -6.49 5.89
CA LEU A 165 -16.74 -6.31 5.94
C LEU A 165 -16.39 -4.84 6.23
N GLU A 166 -15.29 -4.60 6.93
CA GLU A 166 -14.76 -3.26 7.09
C GLU A 166 -13.88 -2.88 5.90
N SER A 167 -13.94 -1.62 5.48
CA SER A 167 -13.09 -1.12 4.41
C SER A 167 -12.42 0.20 4.78
N LYS A 168 -11.13 0.32 4.49
CA LYS A 168 -10.35 1.56 4.69
C LYS A 168 -9.60 1.90 3.40
N THR A 169 -9.54 3.19 3.09
CA THR A 169 -8.81 3.71 1.92
C THR A 169 -7.48 4.30 2.36
N PHE A 170 -6.42 3.95 1.66
CA PHE A 170 -5.05 4.37 1.95
C PHE A 170 -4.46 5.11 0.76
N GLY A 171 -3.53 6.04 1.03
CA GLY A 171 -2.84 6.84 0.01
C GLY A 171 -3.22 8.32 0.04
N ASN A 172 -2.22 9.18 -0.18
CA ASN A 172 -2.39 10.63 -0.06
C ASN A 172 -2.92 11.26 -1.36
N GLU A 173 -2.41 10.81 -2.50
CA GLU A 173 -2.74 11.37 -3.83
C GLU A 173 -3.96 10.65 -4.45
N VAL A 174 -4.83 11.40 -5.13
CA VAL A 174 -6.13 10.90 -5.66
C VAL A 174 -5.99 9.65 -6.53
N PHE A 175 -4.93 9.57 -7.33
CA PHE A 175 -4.64 8.47 -8.25
C PHE A 175 -3.88 7.30 -7.61
N GLU A 176 -3.30 7.51 -6.42
CA GLU A 176 -2.55 6.48 -5.69
C GLU A 176 -3.38 5.84 -4.57
N ARG A 177 -4.64 6.27 -4.41
CA ARG A 177 -5.52 5.77 -3.36
C ARG A 177 -5.99 4.36 -3.66
N PHE A 178 -5.68 3.44 -2.77
CA PHE A 178 -6.12 2.05 -2.82
C PHE A 178 -7.07 1.74 -1.66
N ILE A 179 -7.84 0.67 -1.76
CA ILE A 179 -8.79 0.26 -0.73
C ILE A 179 -8.43 -1.12 -0.23
N VAL A 180 -8.47 -1.30 1.09
CA VAL A 180 -8.26 -2.59 1.74
C VAL A 180 -9.54 -2.96 2.45
N ILE A 181 -10.02 -4.17 2.22
CA ILE A 181 -11.16 -4.77 2.92
C ILE A 181 -10.64 -5.80 3.92
N PHE A 182 -11.24 -5.86 5.10
CA PHE A 182 -10.86 -6.78 6.16
C PHE A 182 -12.06 -7.19 7.02
N LYS A 183 -11.91 -8.26 7.80
CA LYS A 183 -12.95 -8.78 8.70
C LYS A 183 -13.22 -7.77 9.83
N PRO A 184 -14.49 -7.52 10.22
CA PRO A 184 -14.80 -6.61 11.32
C PRO A 184 -14.13 -7.05 12.62
N GLY A 185 -13.66 -6.08 13.41
CA GLY A 185 -12.98 -6.32 14.69
C GLY A 185 -11.50 -6.69 14.58
N ILE A 186 -10.99 -6.97 13.38
CA ILE A 186 -9.55 -7.07 13.13
C ILE A 186 -9.11 -5.70 12.60
N GLU A 187 -8.69 -4.82 13.50
CA GLU A 187 -8.07 -3.59 13.03
C GLU A 187 -6.80 -3.95 12.27
N PRO A 188 -6.62 -3.44 11.05
CA PRO A 188 -5.41 -3.73 10.32
C PRO A 188 -4.23 -3.19 11.10
N THR A 189 -3.34 -4.09 11.50
CA THR A 189 -2.25 -3.79 12.43
C THR A 189 -1.45 -2.61 11.87
N ALA A 190 -1.57 -1.44 12.50
CA ALA A 190 -1.00 -0.17 12.03
C ALA A 190 0.51 -0.25 11.76
N PHE A 191 1.18 -1.25 12.33
CA PHE A 191 2.62 -1.49 12.25
C PHE A 191 3.09 -2.16 10.93
N GLU A 192 2.22 -2.85 10.20
CA GLU A 192 2.62 -3.55 8.95
C GLU A 192 2.43 -2.72 7.67
N ARG A 193 1.89 -1.50 7.79
CA ARG A 193 1.54 -0.63 6.64
C ARG A 193 2.56 0.47 6.33
N PHE A 194 3.61 0.60 7.13
CA PHE A 194 4.74 1.52 6.87
C PHE A 194 5.78 1.10 5.80
N PRO A 195 5.91 -0.15 5.30
CA PRO A 195 6.90 -0.42 4.27
C PRO A 195 6.55 0.24 2.93
N TYR A 196 5.26 0.41 2.60
CA TYR A 196 4.83 1.08 1.37
C TYR A 196 5.10 2.59 1.35
N GLU A 197 5.00 3.28 2.49
CA GLU A 197 5.41 4.69 2.58
C GLU A 197 6.93 4.85 2.43
N LYS A 198 7.72 3.96 3.03
CA LYS A 198 9.19 3.96 2.88
C LYS A 198 9.63 3.62 1.47
N GLU A 199 9.06 2.59 0.86
CA GLU A 199 9.43 2.14 -0.48
C GLU A 199 8.94 3.12 -1.56
N LYS A 200 7.73 3.69 -1.44
CA LYS A 200 7.28 4.80 -2.30
C LYS A 200 8.08 6.07 -2.09
N MET A 201 8.46 6.43 -0.85
CA MET A 201 9.39 7.55 -0.63
C MET A 201 10.72 7.31 -1.35
N LEU A 202 11.26 6.09 -1.25
CA LEU A 202 12.49 5.69 -1.93
C LEU A 202 12.34 5.79 -3.45
N LEU A 203 11.25 5.27 -4.03
CA LEU A 203 10.94 5.36 -5.46
C LEU A 203 10.74 6.81 -5.94
N LYS A 204 10.08 7.66 -5.14
CA LYS A 204 9.90 9.10 -5.42
C LYS A 204 11.25 9.82 -5.37
N GLN A 205 12.13 9.46 -4.44
CA GLN A 205 13.49 9.98 -4.34
C GLN A 205 14.35 9.53 -5.53
N ILE A 206 14.25 8.28 -5.97
CA ILE A 206 14.93 7.75 -7.16
C ILE A 206 14.44 8.46 -8.44
N ARG A 207 13.12 8.67 -8.60
CA ARG A 207 12.57 9.44 -9.74
C ARG A 207 13.08 10.87 -9.78
N ARG A 208 13.11 11.56 -8.63
CA ARG A 208 13.65 12.93 -8.53
C ARG A 208 15.14 12.98 -8.91
N GLN A 209 15.95 12.03 -8.44
CA GLN A 209 17.37 11.94 -8.81
C GLN A 209 17.58 11.66 -10.30
N LYS A 210 16.73 10.85 -10.93
CA LYS A 210 16.77 10.60 -12.39
C LYS A 210 16.38 11.83 -13.21
N GLN A 211 15.44 12.64 -12.73
CA GLN A 211 15.05 13.89 -13.40
C GLN A 211 16.15 14.97 -13.33
N THR A 212 16.90 15.04 -12.24
CA THR A 212 18.03 15.98 -12.12
C THR A 212 19.28 15.57 -12.91
N ASN A 213 19.34 14.33 -13.38
CA ASN A 213 20.45 13.80 -14.19
C ASN A 213 20.15 13.73 -15.69
N TYR A 214 19.06 14.34 -16.18
CA TYR A 214 18.95 14.60 -17.62
C TYR A 214 20.02 15.62 -18.01
N PRO A 215 20.93 15.30 -18.95
CA PRO A 215 21.91 16.26 -19.40
C PRO A 215 21.17 17.45 -20.01
N ILE A 216 21.47 18.65 -19.51
CA ILE A 216 21.05 19.94 -20.09
C ILE A 216 21.85 20.14 -21.39
N SER A 217 21.74 19.21 -22.35
CA SER A 217 22.48 19.23 -23.60
C SER A 217 21.64 19.73 -24.78
N HIS A 218 20.36 20.04 -24.58
CA HIS A 218 19.46 20.49 -25.65
C HIS A 218 18.78 21.85 -25.47
N LEU A 219 19.14 22.66 -24.46
CA LEU A 219 18.82 24.10 -24.50
C LEU A 219 19.81 24.82 -25.44
N LYS A 220 19.76 24.49 -26.73
CA LYS A 220 20.35 25.35 -27.77
C LYS A 220 19.52 26.63 -27.83
N MET A 221 20.17 27.70 -27.39
CA MET A 221 19.68 29.07 -27.39
C MET A 221 19.09 29.47 -28.74
N ARG A 222 17.76 29.64 -28.80
CA ARG A 222 17.16 30.59 -29.75
C ARG A 222 17.41 31.98 -29.20
N LYS A 223 18.42 32.66 -29.76
CA LYS A 223 18.62 34.10 -29.62
C LYS A 223 17.38 34.80 -30.20
N HIS A 224 16.44 35.20 -29.35
CA HIS A 224 15.37 36.13 -29.74
C HIS A 224 15.42 37.37 -28.84
N LYS A 225 15.73 38.48 -29.51
CA LYS A 225 15.40 39.89 -29.25
C LYS A 225 15.18 40.31 -27.79
N GLN A 226 16.10 41.16 -27.36
CA GLN A 226 15.96 42.10 -26.24
C GLN A 226 14.59 42.80 -26.30
N ILE A 227 13.79 42.59 -25.27
CA ILE A 227 12.78 43.54 -24.81
C ILE A 227 13.18 43.83 -23.37
N GLU A 228 13.69 45.04 -23.16
CA GLU A 228 13.84 45.63 -21.84
C GLU A 228 12.46 45.81 -21.22
N THR A 229 12.21 45.09 -20.14
CA THR A 229 11.28 45.54 -19.09
C THR A 229 11.91 45.20 -17.76
N GLN A 230 12.43 46.25 -17.12
CA GLN A 230 12.90 46.25 -15.75
C GLN A 230 11.70 46.12 -14.81
N GLN A 231 11.60 45.01 -14.07
CA GLN A 231 11.04 44.98 -12.72
C GLN A 231 11.73 43.85 -11.94
N SER A 232 12.75 44.22 -11.16
CA SER A 232 13.43 43.32 -10.24
C SER A 232 12.55 43.07 -9.02
N ILE A 233 12.04 41.85 -8.89
CA ILE A 233 11.44 41.35 -7.64
C ILE A 233 12.58 40.89 -6.74
N PRO A 234 12.66 41.32 -5.46
CA PRO A 234 13.66 40.84 -4.53
C PRO A 234 13.42 39.35 -4.25
N ILE A 235 14.38 38.51 -4.62
CA ILE A 235 14.38 37.07 -4.31
C ILE A 235 14.84 36.92 -2.86
N ASP A 236 13.97 36.37 -2.03
CA ASP A 236 14.22 36.09 -0.63
C ASP A 236 15.19 34.91 -0.48
N ASN A 237 16.40 35.17 0.03
CA ASN A 237 17.52 34.21 0.10
C ASN A 237 17.34 33.13 1.20
N SER A 238 16.20 33.09 1.87
CA SER A 238 15.91 32.15 2.97
C SER A 238 15.76 30.70 2.51
N GLU A 239 15.32 30.45 1.27
CA GLU A 239 15.17 29.09 0.71
C GLU A 239 16.50 28.42 0.31
N LEU A 240 17.55 29.19 0.01
CA LEU A 240 18.86 28.60 -0.32
C LEU A 240 19.56 28.01 0.91
N ILE A 241 19.22 28.49 2.11
CA ILE A 241 19.82 28.03 3.37
C ILE A 241 19.20 26.70 3.83
N THR A 242 17.90 26.47 3.59
CA THR A 242 17.21 25.20 3.92
C THR A 242 17.62 24.06 2.98
N LEU A 243 17.91 24.35 1.71
CA LEU A 243 18.37 23.37 0.72
C LEU A 243 19.79 22.82 0.99
N ASN A 244 20.64 23.58 1.69
CA ASN A 244 21.98 23.14 2.06
C ASN A 244 22.03 22.35 3.37
N LYS A 245 21.07 22.57 4.28
CA LYS A 245 20.92 21.75 5.50
C LYS A 245 20.47 20.32 5.17
N THR A 246 19.46 20.18 4.30
CA THR A 246 18.94 18.85 3.89
C THR A 246 19.97 18.00 3.13
N LYS A 247 20.89 18.61 2.38
CA LYS A 247 22.01 17.88 1.72
C LYS A 247 23.04 17.32 2.71
N ARG A 248 23.24 17.97 3.87
CA ARG A 248 24.12 17.44 4.92
C ARG A 248 23.47 16.24 5.60
N ASP A 249 22.17 16.30 5.87
CA ASP A 249 21.44 15.21 6.53
C ASP A 249 21.37 13.94 5.67
N LEU A 250 21.25 14.08 4.35
CA LEU A 250 21.27 12.94 3.42
C LEU A 250 22.62 12.20 3.38
N ARG A 251 23.74 12.92 3.51
CA ARG A 251 25.07 12.28 3.59
C ARG A 251 25.21 11.46 4.88
N THR A 252 24.66 11.95 5.98
CA THR A 252 24.66 11.25 7.28
C THR A 252 23.85 9.95 7.20
N VAL A 253 22.67 9.97 6.54
CA VAL A 253 21.83 8.77 6.37
C VAL A 253 22.51 7.72 5.49
N GLU A 254 23.14 8.12 4.38
CA GLU A 254 23.90 7.18 3.53
C GLU A 254 25.07 6.54 4.27
N GLN A 255 25.77 7.31 5.12
CA GLN A 255 26.88 6.80 5.92
C GLN A 255 26.39 5.77 6.96
N ILE A 256 25.29 6.06 7.67
CA ILE A 256 24.66 5.13 8.61
C ILE A 256 24.23 3.83 7.92
N LEU A 257 23.66 3.92 6.70
CA LEU A 257 23.26 2.73 5.94
C LEU A 257 24.46 1.88 5.50
N ARG A 258 25.57 2.51 5.09
CA ARG A 258 26.82 1.80 4.77
C ARG A 258 27.40 1.10 6.00
N GLU A 259 27.43 1.78 7.15
CA GLU A 259 27.90 1.20 8.41
C GLU A 259 27.04 0.00 8.83
N LYS A 260 25.71 0.11 8.77
CA LYS A 260 24.79 -1.01 9.05
C LYS A 260 25.02 -2.19 8.12
N LYS A 261 25.29 -1.95 6.83
CA LYS A 261 25.61 -3.01 5.85
C LYS A 261 26.93 -3.70 6.20
N MET A 262 27.96 -2.94 6.57
CA MET A 262 29.25 -3.49 7.00
C MET A 262 29.13 -4.31 8.28
N ILE A 263 28.32 -3.87 9.26
CA ILE A 263 28.06 -4.64 10.49
C ILE A 263 27.40 -5.99 10.16
N LYS A 264 26.41 -6.01 9.26
CA LYS A 264 25.77 -7.27 8.83
C LYS A 264 26.77 -8.23 8.16
N ILE A 265 27.69 -7.71 7.33
CA ILE A 265 28.73 -8.51 6.68
C ILE A 265 29.68 -9.09 7.74
N LYS A 266 30.13 -8.28 8.70
CA LYS A 266 31.00 -8.73 9.80
C LYS A 266 30.35 -9.83 10.65
N LYS A 267 29.07 -9.68 11.01
CA LYS A 267 28.32 -10.72 11.76
C LYS A 267 28.21 -12.02 10.97
N LYS A 268 27.95 -11.96 9.66
CA LYS A 268 27.92 -13.17 8.82
C LYS A 268 29.28 -13.88 8.76
N ALA A 269 30.37 -13.12 8.62
CA ALA A 269 31.72 -13.67 8.63
C ALA A 269 32.08 -14.31 9.99
N GLN A 270 31.67 -13.68 11.10
CA GLN A 270 31.89 -14.22 12.44
C GLN A 270 31.15 -15.55 12.65
N ASN A 271 29.87 -15.63 12.29
CA ASN A 271 29.10 -16.88 12.39
C ASN A 271 29.68 -18.00 11.52
N GLN A 272 30.22 -17.66 10.34
CA GLN A 272 30.89 -18.65 9.48
C GLN A 272 32.17 -19.20 10.13
N ASN A 273 32.96 -18.33 10.78
CA ASN A 273 34.17 -18.76 11.50
C ASN A 273 33.83 -19.60 12.75
N GLU A 274 32.78 -19.26 13.49
CA GLU A 274 32.30 -20.06 14.62
C GLU A 274 31.85 -21.45 14.19
N ASN A 275 31.08 -21.55 13.09
CA ASN A 275 30.68 -22.83 12.51
C ASN A 275 31.87 -23.66 12.01
N GLN A 276 32.93 -23.03 11.47
CA GLN A 276 34.14 -23.75 11.06
C GLN A 276 34.92 -24.29 12.27
N LYS A 277 35.01 -23.52 13.36
CA LYS A 277 35.65 -23.98 14.60
C LYS A 277 34.90 -25.15 15.24
N GLN A 278 33.56 -25.11 15.26
CA GLN A 278 32.75 -26.22 15.77
C GLN A 278 32.99 -27.51 14.96
N LYS A 279 33.07 -27.40 13.62
CA LYS A 279 33.39 -28.55 12.75
C LYS A 279 34.79 -29.11 12.96
N GLN A 280 35.78 -28.27 13.29
CA GLN A 280 37.14 -28.73 13.59
C GLN A 280 37.22 -29.48 14.93
N ASN A 281 36.49 -29.01 15.95
CA ASN A 281 36.44 -29.67 17.26
C ASN A 281 35.72 -31.03 17.20
N GLN A 282 34.73 -31.19 16.32
CA GLN A 282 34.05 -32.49 16.12
C GLN A 282 34.93 -33.56 15.48
N ASN A 283 36.01 -33.18 14.78
CA ASN A 283 36.93 -34.14 14.15
C ASN A 283 38.11 -34.52 15.05
N GLN A 284 38.22 -33.98 16.26
CA GLN A 284 39.30 -34.25 17.22
C GLN A 284 38.88 -35.15 18.39
N ASN A 285 37.58 -35.49 18.49
CA ASN A 285 37.04 -36.48 19.42
C ASN A 285 36.69 -37.76 18.67
#